data_AF-A0A8T5UFA6-F1
#
_entry.id   AF-A0A8T5UFA6-F1
#
_cell.length_a   1.000
_cell.length_b   1.000
_cell.length_c   1.000
_cell.angle_alpha   90.00
_cell.angle_beta   90.00
_cell.angle_gamma   90.00
#
_symmetry.space_group_name_H-M   'P 1'
#
loop_
_entity.id
_entity.type
_entity.pdbx_description
1 polymer ?
#
loop_
_entity_poly.entity_id
_entity_poly.type
_entity_poly.pdbx_seq_one_letter_code
_entity_poly.pdbx_strand_id
1 'polypeptide(L)'
;MLKYLESSLDEVQTKSEVENLINTNDKVAISCGRNGPMCLPVYGAFEVLKEKEKYSDIKFVVMPFDVPGASIIRELPECSSFMGLPFTIYYKNGKVVGATSSIQDVKSIKTTINESFL
;
A
#
# COMPACT_ATOMS: atom_id res chain seq x y z
N MET A 1 3.51 -13.57 -24.57
CA MET A 1 4.02 -13.85 -23.22
C MET A 1 4.48 -12.52 -22.62
N LEU A 2 3.62 -11.88 -21.83
CA LEU A 2 3.80 -10.53 -21.32
C LEU A 2 4.60 -10.58 -20.00
N LYS A 3 5.68 -9.79 -19.96
CA LYS A 3 6.76 -9.73 -18.95
C LYS A 3 6.35 -9.13 -17.59
N TYR A 4 5.11 -9.33 -17.13
CA TYR A 4 4.48 -8.52 -16.07
C TYR A 4 4.33 -9.20 -14.69
N LEU A 5 5.14 -10.21 -14.34
CA LEU A 5 4.81 -11.05 -13.18
C LEU A 5 5.98 -11.37 -12.24
N GLU A 6 6.87 -10.40 -11.99
CA GLU A 6 7.58 -10.33 -10.71
C GLU A 6 7.61 -8.85 -10.31
N SER A 7 6.62 -8.42 -9.53
CA SER A 7 6.76 -7.13 -8.85
C SER A 7 7.91 -7.26 -7.86
N SER A 8 8.75 -6.23 -7.77
CA SER A 8 9.82 -6.17 -6.77
C SER A 8 9.32 -5.77 -5.38
N LEU A 9 8.01 -5.55 -5.24
CA LEU A 9 7.37 -5.21 -3.98
C LEU A 9 7.24 -6.44 -3.11
N ASP A 10 7.50 -6.25 -1.82
CA ASP A 10 7.24 -7.27 -0.82
C ASP A 10 5.71 -7.47 -0.69
N GLU A 11 5.29 -8.69 -0.41
CA GLU A 11 3.88 -9.06 -0.24
C GLU A 11 3.62 -9.56 1.19
N VAL A 12 2.52 -9.13 1.79
CA VAL A 12 2.00 -9.65 3.06
C VAL A 12 0.60 -10.22 2.85
N GLN A 13 0.23 -11.28 3.57
CA GLN A 13 -1.05 -11.97 3.39
C GLN A 13 -1.83 -12.15 4.69
N THR A 14 -1.16 -12.12 5.83
CA THR A 14 -1.74 -12.36 7.16
C THR A 14 -1.79 -11.09 8.01
N LYS A 15 -2.67 -11.09 9.02
CA LYS A 15 -2.75 -9.99 9.99
C LYS A 15 -1.43 -9.80 10.74
N SER A 16 -0.81 -10.89 11.17
CA SER A 16 0.45 -10.87 11.92
C SER A 16 1.62 -10.30 11.09
N GLU A 17 1.66 -10.56 9.78
CA GLU A 17 2.66 -9.95 8.90
C GLU A 17 2.46 -8.44 8.79
N VAL A 18 1.22 -7.98 8.64
CA VAL A 18 0.89 -6.54 8.63
C VAL A 18 1.27 -5.90 9.97
N GLU A 19 0.88 -6.50 11.09
CA GLU A 19 1.22 -6.02 12.44
C GLU A 19 2.73 -5.96 12.66
N ASN A 20 3.47 -7.00 12.27
CA ASN A 20 4.93 -6.99 12.38
C ASN A 20 5.54 -5.91 11.50
N LEU A 21 5.07 -5.76 10.25
CA LEU A 21 5.55 -4.75 9.31
C LEU A 21 5.39 -3.33 9.86
N ILE A 22 4.20 -2.98 10.37
CA ILE A 22 3.89 -1.62 10.86
C ILE A 22 4.52 -1.31 12.22
N ASN A 23 4.88 -2.33 13.02
CA ASN A 23 5.55 -2.15 14.31
C ASN A 23 7.08 -2.13 14.20
N THR A 24 7.65 -2.69 13.13
CA THR A 24 9.11 -2.74 12.90
C THR A 24 9.63 -1.64 11.98
N ASN A 25 8.74 -0.90 11.32
CA ASN A 25 9.11 0.18 10.39
C ASN A 25 8.33 1.45 10.73
N ASP A 26 9.04 2.58 10.79
CA ASP A 26 8.44 3.87 11.15
C ASP A 26 7.42 4.35 10.13
N LYS A 27 7.64 4.10 8.83
CA LYS A 27 6.76 4.50 7.73
C LYS A 27 6.49 3.33 6.80
N VAL A 28 5.21 3.02 6.61
CA VAL A 28 4.77 1.91 5.75
C VAL A 28 3.63 2.39 4.86
N ALA A 29 3.67 2.05 3.58
CA ALA A 29 2.57 2.19 2.65
C ALA A 29 2.17 0.79 2.14
N ILE A 30 0.94 0.38 2.40
CA ILE A 30 0.40 -0.92 1.97
C ILE A 30 -0.69 -0.70 0.94
N SER A 31 -0.52 -1.25 -0.26
CA SER A 31 -1.56 -1.27 -1.29
C SER A 31 -2.26 -2.62 -1.30
N CYS A 32 -3.52 -2.64 -0.83
CA CYS A 32 -4.35 -3.83 -0.72
C CYS A 32 -5.28 -3.94 -1.93
N GLY A 33 -5.03 -4.91 -2.82
CA GLY A 33 -5.68 -4.96 -4.12
C GLY A 33 -5.64 -6.33 -4.80
N ARG A 34 -5.97 -6.35 -6.09
CA ARG A 34 -5.98 -7.55 -6.94
C ARG A 34 -4.98 -7.40 -8.09
N ASN A 35 -4.57 -8.50 -8.71
CA ASN A 35 -3.81 -8.45 -9.96
C ASN A 35 -4.73 -8.10 -11.14
N GLY A 36 -5.08 -6.82 -11.24
CA GLY A 36 -6.01 -6.29 -12.24
C GLY A 36 -5.70 -4.85 -12.65
N PRO A 37 -6.37 -4.35 -13.71
CA PRO A 37 -6.01 -3.10 -14.39
C PRO A 37 -6.09 -1.84 -13.51
N MET A 38 -6.85 -1.89 -12.40
CA MET A 38 -6.96 -0.78 -11.46
C MET A 38 -5.82 -0.72 -10.44
N CYS A 39 -5.26 -1.88 -10.06
CA CYS A 39 -4.25 -1.98 -8.99
C CYS A 39 -2.83 -1.97 -9.54
N LEU A 40 -2.60 -2.58 -10.70
CA LEU A 40 -1.27 -2.63 -11.33
C LEU A 40 -0.62 -1.24 -11.50
N PRO A 41 -1.35 -0.17 -11.87
CA PRO A 41 -0.76 1.18 -11.94
C PRO A 41 -0.27 1.70 -10.58
N VAL A 42 -0.96 1.36 -9.49
CA VAL A 42 -0.57 1.73 -8.11
C VAL A 42 0.67 0.96 -7.68
N TYR A 43 0.75 -0.34 -8.01
CA TYR A 43 1.93 -1.17 -7.72
C TYR A 43 3.15 -0.67 -8.50
N GLY A 44 3.01 -0.37 -9.79
CA GLY A 44 4.08 0.23 -10.57
C GLY A 44 4.52 1.60 -10.02
N ALA A 45 3.58 2.39 -9.49
CA ALA A 45 3.92 3.64 -8.83
C ALA A 45 4.69 3.42 -7.51
N PHE A 46 4.36 2.39 -6.74
CA PHE A 46 5.12 1.97 -5.55
C PHE A 46 6.55 1.56 -5.91
N GLU A 47 6.75 0.80 -6.99
CA GLU A 47 8.08 0.41 -7.46
C GLU A 47 8.94 1.63 -7.82
N VAL A 48 8.37 2.55 -8.61
CA VAL A 48 9.05 3.82 -8.98
C VAL A 48 9.41 4.67 -7.77
N LEU A 49 8.62 4.61 -6.69
CA LEU A 49 8.89 5.33 -5.45
C LEU A 49 9.95 4.63 -4.59
N LYS A 50 9.87 3.29 -4.48
CA LYS A 50 10.83 2.44 -3.75
C LYS A 50 12.26 2.61 -4.28
N GLU A 51 12.44 2.84 -5.58
CA GLU A 51 13.74 3.09 -6.20
C GLU A 51 14.35 4.48 -5.90
N LYS A 52 13.57 5.41 -5.32
CA LYS A 52 14.05 6.78 -5.06
C LYS A 52 14.62 6.90 -3.66
N GLU A 53 15.88 7.31 -3.57
CA GLU A 53 16.62 7.51 -2.32
C GLU A 53 15.83 8.30 -1.26
N LYS A 54 15.12 9.37 -1.67
CA LYS A 54 14.32 10.21 -0.76
C LYS A 54 13.10 9.52 -0.11
N TYR A 55 12.75 8.32 -0.56
CA TYR A 55 11.65 7.51 0.00
C TYR A 55 12.17 6.17 0.56
N SER A 56 13.49 6.05 0.75
CA SER A 56 14.13 4.82 1.25
C SER A 56 13.74 4.45 2.69
N ASP A 57 13.20 5.42 3.45
CA ASP A 57 12.66 5.26 4.79
C ASP A 57 11.20 4.76 4.81
N ILE A 58 10.55 4.64 3.65
CA ILE A 58 9.17 4.15 3.52
C ILE A 58 9.18 2.72 2.97
N LYS A 59 8.53 1.79 3.67
CA LYS A 59 8.26 0.45 3.15
C LYS A 59 7.04 0.45 2.26
N PHE A 60 7.23 0.18 0.97
CA PHE A 60 6.16 -0.03 0.00
C PHE A 60 5.89 -1.52 -0.15
N VAL A 61 4.69 -1.95 0.24
CA VAL A 61 4.29 -3.36 0.31
C VAL A 61 2.92 -3.53 -0.34
N VAL A 62 2.66 -4.70 -0.91
CA VAL A 62 1.34 -5.07 -1.44
C VAL A 62 0.67 -6.13 -0.57
N MET A 63 -0.65 -6.14 -0.59
CA MET A 63 -1.45 -7.16 0.07
C MET A 63 -2.56 -7.63 -0.86
N PRO A 64 -2.74 -8.95 -1.10
CA PRO A 64 -3.89 -9.45 -1.83
C PRO A 64 -5.19 -9.09 -1.11
N PHE A 65 -6.19 -8.59 -1.83
CA PHE A 65 -7.45 -8.13 -1.21
C PHE A 65 -8.35 -9.29 -0.74
N ASP A 66 -8.30 -10.42 -1.44
CA ASP A 66 -9.24 -11.54 -1.24
C ASP A 66 -8.75 -12.60 -0.25
N VAL A 67 -7.68 -12.33 0.52
CA VAL A 67 -7.20 -13.23 1.58
C VAL A 67 -7.84 -12.90 2.94
N PRO A 68 -7.98 -13.88 3.86
CA PRO A 68 -8.57 -13.65 5.18
C PRO A 68 -7.87 -12.53 5.98
N GLY A 69 -6.53 -12.46 5.88
CA GLY A 69 -5.74 -11.45 6.56
C GLY A 69 -6.07 -10.02 6.16
N ALA A 70 -6.56 -9.80 4.93
CA ALA A 70 -6.88 -8.47 4.40
C ALA A 70 -8.01 -7.77 5.16
N SER A 71 -8.74 -8.47 6.03
CA SER A 71 -9.70 -7.85 6.96
C SER A 71 -9.06 -6.75 7.82
N ILE A 72 -7.77 -6.87 8.17
CA ILE A 72 -7.05 -5.82 8.93
C ILE A 72 -7.00 -4.46 8.20
N ILE A 73 -7.12 -4.47 6.86
CA ILE A 73 -7.20 -3.25 6.03
C ILE A 73 -8.66 -2.93 5.67
N ARG A 74 -9.44 -3.94 5.25
CA ARG A 74 -10.83 -3.76 4.79
C ARG A 74 -11.76 -3.22 5.87
N GLU A 75 -11.48 -3.51 7.13
CA GLU A 75 -12.30 -3.13 8.28
C GLU A 75 -11.83 -1.84 8.97
N LEU A 76 -10.77 -1.19 8.44
CA LEU A 76 -10.33 0.10 8.96
C LEU A 76 -11.45 1.15 8.83
N PRO A 77 -11.68 2.00 9.86
CA PRO A 77 -12.63 3.09 9.78
C PRO A 77 -12.39 4.02 8.58
N GLU A 78 -11.13 4.25 8.22
CA GLU A 78 -10.71 5.09 7.10
C GLU A 78 -11.12 4.52 5.73
N CYS A 79 -11.37 3.21 5.66
CA CYS A 79 -11.78 2.50 4.45
C CYS A 79 -13.31 2.37 4.30
N SER A 80 -14.10 2.79 5.30
CA SER A 80 -15.53 2.47 5.36
C SER A 80 -16.36 3.03 4.19
N SER A 81 -15.86 4.09 3.55
CA SER A 81 -16.50 4.75 2.39
C SER A 81 -15.89 4.35 1.05
N PHE A 82 -14.87 3.49 1.03
CA PHE A 82 -14.14 3.15 -0.18
C PHE A 82 -14.95 2.20 -1.07
N MET A 83 -15.11 2.59 -2.33
CA MET A 83 -15.91 1.86 -3.32
C MET A 83 -15.06 1.16 -4.40
N GLY A 84 -13.74 1.39 -4.41
CA GLY A 84 -12.86 0.96 -5.50
C GLY A 84 -11.47 0.52 -5.03
N LEU A 85 -10.95 -0.54 -5.65
CA LEU A 85 -9.61 -1.07 -5.40
C LEU A 85 -8.53 -0.33 -6.20
N PRO A 86 -7.27 -0.32 -5.71
CA PRO A 86 -6.83 -0.86 -4.41
C PRO A 86 -7.14 0.09 -3.25
N PHE A 87 -7.08 -0.42 -2.01
CA PHE A 87 -7.05 0.41 -0.80
C PHE A 87 -5.58 0.62 -0.42
N THR A 88 -5.13 1.87 -0.43
CA THR A 88 -3.75 2.21 -0.09
C THR A 88 -3.72 2.88 1.28
N ILE A 89 -3.06 2.25 2.24
CA ILE A 89 -2.99 2.71 3.64
C ILE A 89 -1.57 3.13 3.96
N TYR A 90 -1.45 4.26 4.65
CA TYR A 90 -0.20 4.85 5.09
C TYR A 90 -0.14 4.78 6.62
N TYR A 91 0.87 4.09 7.14
CA TYR A 91 1.13 3.95 8.56
C TYR A 91 2.36 4.74 8.97
N LYS A 92 2.28 5.42 10.12
CA LYS A 92 3.41 6.03 10.82
C LYS A 92 3.42 5.52 12.26
N ASN A 93 4.51 4.87 12.67
CA ASN A 93 4.67 4.30 14.02
C ASN A 93 3.48 3.40 14.43
N GLY A 94 3.11 2.45 13.56
CA GLY A 94 1.99 1.52 13.80
C GLY A 94 0.58 2.11 13.69
N LYS A 95 0.42 3.41 13.39
CA LYS A 95 -0.90 4.07 13.31
C LYS A 95 -1.22 4.51 11.89
N VAL A 96 -2.48 4.38 11.50
CA VAL A 96 -2.98 4.92 10.23
C VAL A 96 -2.88 6.45 10.27
N VAL A 97 -2.22 7.03 9.26
CA VAL A 97 -2.07 8.48 9.08
C VAL A 97 -2.62 8.97 7.75
N GLY A 98 -2.93 8.05 6.84
CA GLY A 98 -3.57 8.35 5.57
C GLY A 98 -4.16 7.09 4.95
N ALA A 99 -5.23 7.24 4.18
CA ALA A 99 -5.83 6.16 3.41
C ALA A 99 -6.43 6.74 2.13
N THR A 100 -6.24 6.02 1.02
CA THR A 100 -6.82 6.36 -0.29
C THR A 100 -7.35 5.10 -0.95
N SER A 101 -8.26 5.26 -1.91
CA SER A 101 -8.82 4.16 -2.69
C SER A 101 -8.65 4.39 -4.18
N SER A 102 -8.94 3.37 -4.97
CA SER A 102 -8.93 3.43 -6.43
C SER A 102 -7.53 3.68 -7.04
N ILE A 103 -7.50 3.79 -8.37
CA ILE A 103 -6.27 4.04 -9.13
C ILE A 103 -5.61 5.35 -8.71
N GLN A 104 -4.29 5.29 -8.52
CA GLN A 104 -3.45 6.43 -8.16
C GLN A 104 -2.19 6.39 -9.02
N ASP A 105 -1.73 7.56 -9.43
CA ASP A 105 -0.44 7.70 -10.09
C ASP A 105 0.67 8.07 -9.09
N VAL A 106 1.90 8.13 -9.58
CA VAL A 106 3.08 8.50 -8.78
C VAL A 106 2.93 9.88 -8.14
N LYS A 107 2.23 10.83 -8.79
CA LYS A 107 2.07 12.19 -8.26
C LYS A 107 1.08 12.19 -7.10
N SER A 108 -0.07 11.55 -7.25
CA SER A 108 -1.08 11.40 -6.20
C SER A 108 -0.49 10.74 -4.96
N ILE A 109 0.25 9.64 -5.11
CA ILE A 109 0.87 8.93 -3.98
C ILE A 109 1.89 9.82 -3.27
N LYS A 110 2.69 10.61 -4.00
CA LYS A 110 3.62 11.56 -3.39
C LYS A 110 2.91 12.65 -2.61
N THR A 111 1.80 13.15 -3.10
CA THR A 111 0.98 14.12 -2.37
C THR A 111 0.52 13.53 -1.05
N THR A 112 -0.05 12.32 -1.06
CA THR A 112 -0.49 11.65 0.17
C THR A 112 0.67 11.37 1.13
N ILE A 113 1.83 10.94 0.61
CA ILE A 113 3.05 10.75 1.43
C ILE A 113 3.45 12.05 2.13
N ASN A 114 3.47 13.16 1.39
CA ASN A 114 3.80 14.46 1.96
C ASN A 114 2.78 14.88 3.02
N GLU A 115 1.49 14.66 2.79
CA GLU A 115 0.44 15.01 3.76
C GLU A 115 0.44 14.11 5.00
N SER A 116 0.79 12.83 4.85
CA SER A 116 0.67 11.82 5.90
C SER A 116 1.93 11.69 6.77
N PHE A 117 3.12 11.93 6.19
CA PHE A 117 4.39 11.68 6.87
C PHE A 117 5.17 12.92 7.29
N LEU A 118 4.86 14.10 6.74
CA LEU A 118 5.46 15.38 7.16
C LEU A 118 4.87 15.89 8.47
#